data_AF-A0A1V5R4S7-F1
#
_entry.id   AF-A0A1V5R4S7-F1
#
_cell.length_a   1.000
_cell.length_b   1.000
_cell.length_c   1.000
_cell.angle_alpha   90.00
_cell.angle_beta   90.00
_cell.angle_gamma   90.00
#
_symmetry.space_group_name_H-M   'P 1'
#
loop_
_entity.id
_entity.type
_entity.pdbx_description
1 polymer ?
#
loop_
_entity_poly.entity_id
_entity_poly.type
_entity_poly.pdbx_seq_one_letter_code
_entity_poly.pdbx_strand_id
1 'polypeptide(L)' 'MDSTDGIKDGLYEEFGFAIELLVKKYDKKKLLKLIKLLPDCSTNKLFIKKFKEVYSFTPNYKEFNNLSS' A
#
# COMPACT_ATOMS: atom_id res chain seq x y z
N MET A 1 6.95 -30.71 4.58
CA MET A 1 6.99 -29.37 3.94
C MET A 1 5.61 -28.80 4.12
N ASP A 2 5.47 -27.85 5.02
CA ASP A 2 4.21 -27.20 5.32
C ASP A 2 3.89 -26.24 4.17
N SER A 3 2.75 -26.44 3.50
CA SER A 3 2.35 -25.71 2.29
C SER A 3 2.08 -24.21 2.51
N THR A 4 2.41 -23.66 3.69
CA THR A 4 2.12 -22.28 4.06
C THR A 4 3.24 -21.29 3.73
N ASP A 5 4.48 -21.75 3.51
CA ASP A 5 5.60 -20.83 3.27
C ASP A 5 5.56 -20.15 1.90
N GLY A 6 5.17 -20.85 0.83
CA GLY A 6 5.04 -20.24 -0.50
C GLY A 6 3.93 -19.19 -0.62
N ILE A 7 2.92 -19.23 0.25
CA ILE A 7 1.84 -18.22 0.29
C ILE A 7 2.33 -16.93 0.96
N LYS A 8 3.21 -17.05 1.97
CA LYS A 8 3.80 -15.89 2.65
C LYS A 8 4.69 -15.11 1.70
N ASP A 9 5.50 -15.79 0.91
CA ASP A 9 6.41 -15.15 -0.04
C ASP A 9 5.64 -14.33 -1.09
N GLY A 10 4.58 -14.89 -1.69
CA GLY A 10 3.74 -14.16 -2.65
C GLY A 10 3.06 -12.92 -2.05
N LEU A 11 2.63 -12.97 -0.77
CA LEU A 11 2.07 -11.80 -0.09
C LEU A 11 3.09 -10.68 0.10
N TYR A 12 4.32 -11.01 0.52
CA TYR A 12 5.38 -10.01 0.65
C TYR A 12 5.75 -9.39 -0.70
N GLU A 13 5.78 -10.19 -1.76
CA GLU A 13 6.00 -9.72 -3.13
C GLU A 13 4.89 -8.76 -3.58
N GLU A 14 3.62 -9.10 -3.34
CA GLU A 14 2.47 -8.23 -3.68
C GLU A 14 2.51 -6.90 -2.93
N PHE A 15 2.80 -6.91 -1.63
CA PHE A 15 2.93 -5.68 -0.85
C PHE A 15 4.13 -4.85 -1.29
N GLY A 16 5.26 -5.50 -1.60
CA GLY A 16 6.44 -4.84 -2.16
C GLY A 16 6.13 -4.13 -3.48
N PHE A 17 5.45 -4.82 -4.39
CA PHE A 17 5.00 -4.27 -5.66
C PHE A 17 4.10 -3.04 -5.47
N ALA A 18 3.12 -3.12 -4.56
CA ALA A 18 2.21 -1.99 -4.31
C ALA A 18 2.97 -0.74 -3.82
N ILE A 19 3.94 -0.92 -2.91
CA ILE A 19 4.77 0.19 -2.42
C ILE A 19 5.66 0.73 -3.55
N GLU A 20 6.30 -0.14 -4.33
CA GLU A 20 7.13 0.26 -5.46
C GLU A 20 6.34 1.06 -6.50
N LEU A 21 5.13 0.61 -6.84
CA LEU A 21 4.23 1.29 -7.77
C LEU A 21 3.87 2.69 -7.27
N LEU A 22 3.56 2.84 -5.98
CA LEU A 22 3.26 4.14 -5.39
C LEU A 22 4.46 5.10 -5.45
N VAL A 23 5.67 4.60 -5.18
CA VAL A 23 6.89 5.41 -5.25
C VAL A 23 7.20 5.82 -6.68
N LYS A 24 7.08 4.89 -7.64
CA LYS A 24 7.30 5.16 -9.07
C LYS A 24 6.31 6.18 -9.62
N LYS A 25 5.02 6.07 -9.27
CA LYS A 25 3.96 6.94 -9.82
C LYS A 25 3.90 8.31 -9.14
N TYR A 26 4.18 8.39 -7.84
CA TYR A 26 3.89 9.58 -7.04
C TYR A 26 5.07 10.15 -6.25
N ASP A 27 6.28 9.62 -6.44
CA ASP A 27 7.50 9.97 -5.71
C ASP A 27 7.50 9.50 -4.24
N LYS A 28 8.70 9.16 -3.75
CA LYS A 28 8.97 8.79 -2.36
C LYS A 28 8.44 9.80 -1.33
N LYS A 29 8.37 11.09 -1.67
CA LYS A 29 7.85 12.14 -0.77
C LYS A 29 6.42 11.86 -0.33
N LYS A 30 5.59 11.30 -1.21
CA LYS A 30 4.18 11.00 -0.92
C LYS A 30 4.06 9.80 0.01
N LEU A 31 4.91 8.78 -0.17
CA LEU A 31 5.01 7.64 0.75
C LEU A 31 5.47 8.09 2.15
N LEU A 32 6.48 8.95 2.23
CA LEU A 32 6.94 9.51 3.50
C LEU A 32 5.83 10.29 4.23
N LYS A 33 4.97 11.00 3.49
CA LYS A 33 3.79 11.67 4.06
C LYS A 33 2.82 10.67 4.67
N LEU A 34 2.55 9.55 4.00
CA LEU A 34 1.71 8.49 4.55
C LEU A 34 2.32 7.88 5.82
N ILE A 35 3.62 7.53 5.79
CA ILE A 35 4.31 6.92 6.93
C ILE A 35 4.23 7.79 8.19
N LYS A 36 4.37 9.11 8.04
CA LYS A 36 4.24 10.07 9.15
C LYS A 36 2.86 10.10 9.80
N LEU A 37 1.81 9.66 9.10
CA LEU A 37 0.43 9.63 9.59
C LEU A 37 0.06 8.27 10.22
N LEU A 38 0.89 7.24 10.04
CA LEU A 38 0.64 5.90 10.56
C LEU A 38 0.57 5.80 12.11
N PRO A 39 1.36 6.57 12.89
CA PRO A 39 1.23 6.55 14.35
C PRO A 39 -0.18 6.90 14.85
N ASP A 40 -0.93 7.71 14.09
CA ASP A 40 -2.31 8.10 14.41
C ASP A 40 -3.36 7.10 13.86
N CYS A 41 -2.92 6.05 13.15
CA CYS A 41 -3.80 5.06 12.52
C CYS A 41 -3.98 3.83 13.41
N SER A 42 -4.82 3.94 14.44
CA SER A 42 -5.15 2.82 15.34
C SER A 42 -6.11 1.78 14.75
N THR A 43 -6.72 2.07 13.59
CA THR A 43 -7.68 1.18 12.94
C THR A 43 -7.50 1.19 11.43
N ASN A 44 -7.91 0.11 10.76
CA ASN A 44 -7.92 0.03 9.30
C ASN A 44 -8.76 1.16 8.67
N LYS A 45 -9.87 1.56 9.31
CA LYS A 45 -10.71 2.67 8.84
C LYS A 45 -9.95 4.01 8.84
N LEU A 46 -9.15 4.27 9.87
CA LEU A 46 -8.30 5.45 9.94
C LEU A 46 -7.18 5.39 8.90
N PHE A 47 -6.54 4.22 8.73
CA PHE A 47 -5.54 4.01 7.69
C PHE A 47 -6.11 4.32 6.30
N ILE A 48 -7.25 3.74 5.93
CA ILE A 48 -7.90 3.98 4.63
C ILE A 48 -8.22 5.47 4.43
N LYS A 49 -8.69 6.15 5.49
CA LYS A 49 -8.94 7.59 5.46
C LYS A 49 -7.64 8.37 5.18
N LYS A 50 -6.56 8.10 5.91
CA LYS A 50 -5.27 8.77 5.73
C LYS A 50 -4.62 8.46 4.38
N PHE A 51 -4.72 7.22 3.93
CA PHE A 51 -4.28 6.82 2.59
C PHE A 51 -5.02 7.64 1.52
N LYS A 52 -6.36 7.73 1.62
CA LYS A 52 -7.17 8.52 0.69
C LYS A 52 -6.86 10.02 0.76
N GLU A 53 -6.57 10.57 1.93
CA GLU A 53 -6.11 11.96 2.08
C GLU A 53 -4.78 12.22 1.36
N VAL A 54 -3.88 11.23 1.33
CA VAL A 54 -2.58 11.35 0.67
C VAL A 54 -2.70 11.10 -0.83
N TYR A 55 -3.34 10.02 -1.25
CA TYR A 55 -3.33 9.51 -2.62
C TYR A 55 -4.61 9.79 -3.43
N SER A 56 -5.67 10.29 -2.80
CA SER A 56 -6.98 10.59 -3.42
C SER A 56 -7.78 9.38 -3.91
N PHE A 57 -7.35 8.15 -3.59
CA PHE A 57 -8.08 6.90 -3.87
C PHE A 57 -7.99 5.94 -2.67
N THR A 58 -8.73 4.83 -2.69
CA THR A 58 -8.70 3.81 -1.63
C THR A 58 -7.75 2.66 -1.98
N PRO A 59 -6.96 2.13 -1.03
CA PRO A 59 -5.95 1.11 -1.32
C PRO A 59 -6.62 -0.24 -1.61
N ASN A 60 -6.91 -0.51 -2.88
CA ASN A 60 -7.58 -1.74 -3.34
C ASN A 60 -7.04 -2.18 -4.72
N TYR A 61 -7.16 -3.47 -5.03
CA TYR A 61 -6.60 -4.06 -6.25
C TYR A 61 -7.00 -3.35 -7.53
N LYS A 62 -8.26 -2.91 -7.68
CA LYS A 62 -8.72 -2.21 -8.88
C LYS A 62 -7.94 -0.92 -9.11
N GLU A 63 -7.76 -0.12 -8.07
CA GLU A 63 -7.02 1.14 -8.17
C GLU A 63 -5.53 0.90 -8.41
N PHE A 64 -4.91 -0.10 -7.75
CA PHE A 64 -3.50 -0.44 -8.02
C PHE A 64 -3.29 -0.92 -9.46
N ASN A 65 -4.18 -1.77 -9.99
CA ASN A 65 -4.12 -2.24 -11.38
C ASN A 65 -4.30 -1.11 -12.40
N ASN A 66 -5.13 -0.12 -12.08
CA ASN A 66 -5.27 1.09 -12.90
C ASN A 66 -4.01 1.96 -12.90
N LEU A 67 -3.16 1.86 -11.87
CA LEU A 67 -1.90 2.62 -11.79
C LEU A 67 -0.74 1.92 -12.49
N SER A 68 -0.81 0.60 -12.65
CA SER A 68 0.18 -0.21 -13.36
C SER A 68 -0.08 -0.33 -14.87
N SER A 69 -1.26 0.09 -15.34
CA SER A 69 -1.64 0.18 -16.75
C SER A 69 -1.19 1.52 -17.35
#